data_AF-A0A3L7ML99-F1
#
_entry.id   AF-A0A3L7ML99-F1
#
_cell.length_a   1.000
_cell.length_b   1.000
_cell.length_c   1.000
_cell.angle_alpha   90.00
_cell.angle_beta   90.00
_cell.angle_gamma   90.00
#
_symmetry.space_group_name_H-M   'P 1'
#
loop_
_entity.id
_entity.type
_entity.pdbx_description
1 polymer ?
#
loop_
_entity_poly.entity_id
_entity_poly.type
_entity_poly.pdbx_seq_one_letter_code
_entity_poly.pdbx_strand_id
1 'polypeptide(L)'
;MSIAHPELDASKTVRSEDYLWKLNFGPQHPATHTTLRIVLTLDGERVVDAMPEMGYLHSGFEKIGEHLTFNQYVTVTDRMNYISPMANNVAWHGAVEKLLGITLTPRCSTIRTIVAELARISDHLLSNGAVGLDVGAFTFFLYAFYQREVIYDIFETLCGARFTNSYTRVGGVSHDF
;
A
#
# COMPACT_ATOMS: atom_id res chain seq x y z
N MET A 1 47.62 6.49 -35.62
CA MET A 1 46.99 7.82 -35.78
C MET A 1 46.07 8.00 -34.58
N SER A 2 46.60 8.72 -33.57
CA SER A 2 45.89 9.11 -32.36
C SER A 2 44.79 10.09 -32.70
N ILE A 3 43.60 9.91 -32.13
CA ILE A 3 42.87 11.02 -31.51
C ILE A 3 42.37 10.48 -30.17
N ALA A 4 43.23 10.63 -29.16
CA ALA A 4 42.84 10.57 -27.76
C ALA A 4 41.83 11.69 -27.50
N HIS A 5 40.64 11.34 -27.00
CA HIS A 5 39.86 12.29 -26.23
C HIS A 5 40.43 12.30 -24.80
N PRO A 6 40.94 13.45 -24.33
CA PRO A 6 41.56 13.57 -23.02
C PRO A 6 40.49 13.61 -21.93
N GLU A 7 40.77 12.88 -20.85
CA GLU A 7 40.46 13.25 -19.47
C GLU A 7 39.02 13.71 -19.19
N LEU A 8 38.12 12.73 -19.00
CA LEU A 8 37.04 12.91 -18.02
C LEU A 8 37.68 12.94 -16.64
N ASP A 9 38.05 14.17 -16.28
CA ASP A 9 38.60 14.64 -15.02
C ASP A 9 38.32 13.70 -13.84
N ALA A 10 39.35 12.95 -13.48
CA ALA A 10 39.43 12.13 -12.28
C ALA A 10 39.61 13.00 -11.01
N SER A 11 39.05 14.20 -11.00
CA SER A 11 38.78 14.98 -9.80
C SER A 11 37.30 14.86 -9.45
N LYS A 12 36.86 13.64 -9.08
CA LYS A 12 35.88 13.57 -7.99
C LYS A 12 36.58 14.21 -6.81
N THR A 13 36.39 15.51 -6.64
CA THR A 13 36.69 16.22 -5.42
C THR A 13 35.89 15.45 -4.38
N VAL A 14 36.58 14.58 -3.65
CA VAL A 14 36.10 14.01 -2.40
C VAL A 14 35.99 15.22 -1.50
N ARG A 15 34.89 15.97 -1.63
CA ARG A 15 34.52 16.96 -0.64
C ARG A 15 34.36 16.10 0.61
N SER A 16 35.25 16.30 1.58
CA SER A 16 35.35 15.51 2.81
C SER A 16 33.96 15.32 3.40
N GLU A 17 33.52 14.08 3.64
CA GLU A 17 32.18 13.75 4.15
C GLU A 17 31.82 14.47 5.47
N ASP A 18 32.81 15.11 6.11
CA ASP A 18 32.74 15.83 7.39
C ASP A 18 31.73 16.99 7.45
N TYR A 19 31.28 17.57 6.33
CA TYR A 19 30.28 18.65 6.32
C TYR A 19 28.85 18.16 6.00
N LEU A 20 28.67 16.87 5.69
CA LEU A 20 27.35 16.31 5.41
C LEU A 20 26.67 15.85 6.71
N TRP A 21 25.44 16.30 6.91
CA TRP A 21 24.68 16.02 8.12
C TRP A 21 23.85 14.76 7.92
N LYS A 22 23.94 13.82 8.88
CA LYS A 22 23.08 12.63 8.89
C LYS A 22 21.89 12.86 9.81
N LEU A 23 20.69 12.86 9.25
CA LEU A 23 19.43 13.00 9.98
C LEU A 23 18.64 11.69 9.91
N ASN A 24 18.27 11.15 11.08
CA ASN A 24 17.33 10.04 11.17
C ASN A 24 15.91 10.59 11.20
N PHE A 25 15.15 10.34 10.14
CA PHE A 25 13.73 10.68 10.06
C PHE A 25 12.89 9.43 10.35
N GLY A 26 11.99 9.49 11.34
CA GLY A 26 11.22 8.34 11.80
C GLY A 26 11.93 7.49 12.88
N PRO A 27 11.40 6.29 13.24
CA PRO A 27 10.26 5.60 12.62
C PRO A 27 8.90 6.16 13.03
N GLN A 28 8.86 6.99 14.08
CA GLN A 28 7.64 7.63 14.58
C GLN A 28 7.65 9.11 14.18
N HIS A 29 7.02 9.42 13.07
CA HIS A 29 6.77 10.80 12.64
C HIS A 29 5.41 10.88 11.93
N PRO A 30 4.61 11.94 12.11
CA PRO A 30 3.29 12.04 11.47
C PRO A 30 3.31 11.82 9.94
N ALA A 31 4.34 12.35 9.28
CA ALA A 31 4.52 12.25 7.82
C ALA A 31 4.97 10.87 7.31
N THR A 32 5.28 9.89 8.18
CA THR A 32 5.68 8.55 7.72
C THR A 32 4.51 7.61 7.47
N HIS A 33 3.26 8.09 7.66
CA HIS A 33 1.99 7.41 7.37
C HIS A 33 2.03 5.87 7.49
N THR A 34 2.62 5.40 8.61
CA THR A 34 3.03 4.03 9.02
C THR A 34 4.43 4.18 9.68
N THR A 35 5.11 3.07 9.93
CA THR A 35 6.46 2.98 10.47
C THR A 35 7.49 2.90 9.34
N LEU A 36 8.14 4.03 9.06
CA LEU A 36 9.23 4.12 8.09
C LEU A 36 10.36 4.93 8.69
N ARG A 37 11.58 4.41 8.64
CA ARG A 37 12.78 5.18 8.98
C ARG A 37 13.50 5.54 7.69
N ILE A 38 13.90 6.80 7.56
CA ILE A 38 14.70 7.27 6.43
C ILE A 38 15.96 7.93 7.01
N VAL A 39 17.13 7.39 6.65
CA VAL A 39 18.41 8.00 6.98
C VAL A 39 18.76 8.97 5.87
N LEU A 40 18.65 10.26 6.16
CA LEU A 40 18.90 11.35 5.22
C LEU A 40 20.33 11.86 5.38
N THR A 41 21.01 12.07 4.25
CA THR A 41 22.28 12.79 4.19
C THR A 41 22.03 14.16 3.57
N LEU A 42 22.28 15.22 4.34
CA LEU A 42 21.91 16.59 4.02
C LEU A 42 23.14 17.48 3.81
N ASP A 43 23.09 18.34 2.79
CA ASP A 43 23.98 19.49 2.59
C ASP A 43 23.14 20.76 2.80
N GLY A 44 23.07 21.23 4.05
CA GLY A 44 22.11 22.26 4.46
C GLY A 44 20.66 21.80 4.29
N GLU A 45 19.90 22.50 3.44
CA GLU A 45 18.50 22.15 3.11
C GLU A 45 18.38 21.13 1.96
N ARG A 46 19.48 20.82 1.26
CA ARG A 46 19.46 19.91 0.12
C ARG A 46 19.67 18.47 0.56
N VAL A 47 18.76 17.58 0.16
CA VAL A 47 18.94 16.14 0.30
C VAL A 47 19.96 15.66 -0.75
N VAL A 48 21.05 15.06 -0.28
CA VAL A 48 22.10 14.46 -1.12
C VAL A 48 21.84 12.97 -1.33
N ASP A 49 21.45 12.29 -0.25
CA ASP A 49 21.12 10.87 -0.25
C ASP A 49 19.99 10.58 0.76
N ALA A 50 19.20 9.55 0.48
CA ALA A 50 18.11 9.11 1.33
C ALA A 50 18.03 7.58 1.29
N MET A 51 18.38 6.94 2.41
CA MET A 51 18.31 5.49 2.58
C MET A 51 17.06 5.13 3.39
N PRO A 52 16.00 4.57 2.78
CA PRO A 52 14.83 4.10 3.51
C PRO A 52 15.11 2.72 4.15
N GLU A 53 14.97 2.65 5.47
CA GLU A 53 14.96 1.41 6.22
C GLU A 53 13.51 0.93 6.39
N MET A 54 13.18 -0.17 5.71
CA MET A 54 11.88 -0.83 5.75
C MET A 54 11.92 -2.08 6.63
N GLY A 55 10.73 -2.63 6.96
CA GLY A 55 10.61 -3.91 7.67
C GLY A 55 10.05 -3.81 9.08
N TYR A 56 9.79 -2.60 9.60
CA TYR A 56 9.15 -2.41 10.91
C TYR A 56 7.74 -3.02 11.02
N LEU A 57 7.05 -3.21 9.88
CA LEU A 57 5.74 -3.85 9.80
C LEU A 57 5.79 -5.29 9.22
N HIS A 58 6.99 -5.87 9.08
CA HIS A 58 7.12 -7.22 8.55
C HIS A 58 6.54 -8.24 9.53
N SER A 59 5.39 -8.81 9.17
CA SER A 59 4.65 -9.78 9.99
C SER A 59 4.74 -11.22 9.45
N GLY A 60 5.56 -11.47 8.42
CA GLY A 60 5.76 -12.80 7.85
C GLY A 60 4.52 -13.39 7.16
N PHE A 61 3.74 -12.58 6.44
CA PHE A 61 2.49 -13.00 5.79
C PHE A 61 2.65 -14.24 4.91
N GLU A 62 3.72 -14.29 4.12
CA GLU A 62 4.02 -15.43 3.23
C GLU A 62 4.22 -16.73 4.03
N LYS A 63 4.97 -16.65 5.15
CA LYS A 63 5.21 -17.80 6.01
C LYS A 63 3.95 -18.29 6.71
N ILE A 64 3.08 -17.37 7.13
CA ILE A 64 1.76 -17.70 7.68
C ILE A 64 0.91 -18.41 6.62
N GLY A 65 1.00 -17.96 5.37
CA GLY A 65 0.27 -18.54 4.24
C GLY A 65 0.58 -20.02 3.98
N GLU A 66 1.81 -20.46 4.22
CA GLU A 66 2.20 -21.87 4.04
C GLU A 66 1.40 -22.85 4.92
N HIS A 67 0.90 -22.39 6.07
CA HIS A 67 0.17 -23.22 7.03
C HIS A 67 -1.36 -23.10 6.88
N LEU A 68 -1.85 -22.19 6.03
CA LEU A 68 -3.27 -21.90 5.89
C LEU A 68 -3.84 -22.46 4.58
N THR A 69 -5.09 -22.88 4.61
CA THR A 69 -5.83 -23.21 3.38
C THR A 69 -6.18 -21.95 2.58
N PHE A 70 -6.49 -22.10 1.28
CA PHE A 70 -6.78 -20.96 0.39
C PHE A 70 -7.86 -20.01 0.91
N ASN A 71 -8.89 -20.54 1.58
CA ASN A 71 -9.98 -19.75 2.15
C ASN A 71 -9.68 -19.23 3.56
N GLN A 72 -8.72 -19.80 4.29
CA GLN A 72 -8.27 -19.25 5.57
C GLN A 72 -7.31 -18.07 5.38
N TYR A 73 -6.49 -18.12 4.32
CA TYR A 73 -5.52 -17.06 4.00
C TYR A 73 -6.17 -15.71 3.66
N VAL A 74 -7.45 -15.68 3.32
CA VAL A 74 -8.20 -14.44 3.02
C VAL A 74 -8.13 -13.41 4.16
N THR A 75 -8.07 -13.88 5.41
CA THR A 75 -7.98 -13.03 6.59
C THR A 75 -6.62 -12.32 6.72
N VAL A 76 -5.60 -12.87 6.06
CA VAL A 76 -4.26 -12.29 5.97
C VAL A 76 -4.20 -11.28 4.82
N THR A 77 -4.81 -11.60 3.67
CA THR A 77 -4.83 -10.70 2.49
C THR A 77 -5.60 -9.41 2.76
N ASP A 78 -6.63 -9.45 3.59
CA ASP A 78 -7.33 -8.26 4.10
C ASP A 78 -6.38 -7.25 4.78
N ARG A 79 -5.30 -7.73 5.39
CA ARG A 79 -4.39 -6.92 6.21
C ARG A 79 -3.12 -6.50 5.48
N MET A 80 -2.93 -6.91 4.23
CA MET A 80 -1.76 -6.54 3.43
C MET A 80 -1.83 -5.06 3.02
N ASN A 81 -2.80 -4.71 2.17
CA ASN A 81 -3.25 -3.33 2.02
C ASN A 81 -4.53 -3.14 2.82
N TYR A 82 -4.41 -2.59 4.04
CA TYR A 82 -5.52 -2.38 4.96
C TYR A 82 -6.51 -1.29 4.52
N ILE A 83 -6.21 -0.55 3.46
CA ILE A 83 -7.07 0.50 2.92
C ILE A 83 -8.08 -0.08 1.92
N SER A 84 -7.65 -1.06 1.12
CA SER A 84 -8.46 -1.73 0.08
C SER A 84 -8.54 -3.26 0.27
N PRO A 85 -9.05 -3.75 1.40
CA PRO A 85 -9.08 -5.18 1.76
C PRO A 85 -9.79 -6.04 0.70
N MET A 86 -10.93 -5.57 0.20
CA MET A 86 -11.72 -6.30 -0.80
C MET A 86 -10.97 -6.51 -2.12
N ALA A 87 -10.22 -5.51 -2.59
CA ALA A 87 -9.45 -5.61 -3.81
C ALA A 87 -8.32 -6.66 -3.67
N ASN A 88 -7.68 -6.71 -2.51
CA ASN A 88 -6.64 -7.72 -2.21
C ASN A 88 -7.23 -9.13 -2.25
N ASN A 89 -8.41 -9.32 -1.66
CA ASN A 89 -9.03 -10.63 -1.64
C ASN A 89 -9.49 -11.07 -3.04
N VAL A 90 -10.01 -10.14 -3.86
CA VAL A 90 -10.34 -10.42 -5.27
C VAL A 90 -9.08 -10.85 -6.04
N ALA A 91 -7.95 -10.18 -5.82
CA ALA A 91 -6.68 -10.54 -6.46
C ALA A 91 -6.20 -11.94 -6.01
N TRP A 92 -6.24 -12.23 -4.71
CA TRP A 92 -5.89 -13.55 -4.16
C TRP A 92 -6.76 -14.67 -4.73
N HIS A 93 -8.09 -14.52 -4.68
CA HIS A 93 -8.99 -15.54 -5.20
C HIS A 93 -8.90 -15.68 -6.71
N GLY A 94 -8.68 -14.59 -7.45
CA GLY A 94 -8.44 -14.64 -8.89
C GLY A 94 -7.20 -15.46 -9.25
N ALA A 95 -6.13 -15.35 -8.46
CA ALA A 95 -4.93 -16.18 -8.64
C ALA A 95 -5.21 -17.67 -8.36
N VAL A 96 -5.92 -17.98 -7.27
CA VAL A 96 -6.29 -19.36 -6.90
C VAL A 96 -7.26 -19.98 -7.91
N GLU A 97 -8.25 -19.23 -8.38
CA GLU A 97 -9.22 -19.68 -9.38
C GLU A 97 -8.55 -19.97 -10.72
N LYS A 98 -7.59 -19.14 -11.14
CA LYS A 98 -6.78 -19.39 -12.33
C LYS A 98 -5.93 -20.65 -12.18
N LEU A 99 -5.37 -20.91 -10.99
CA LEU A 99 -4.60 -22.12 -10.71
C LEU A 99 -5.48 -23.38 -10.78
N LEU A 100 -6.71 -23.31 -10.27
CA LEU A 100 -7.65 -24.43 -10.21
C LEU A 100 -8.51 -24.59 -11.48
N GLY A 101 -8.42 -23.66 -12.43
CA GLY A 101 -9.25 -23.66 -13.65
C GLY A 101 -10.74 -23.41 -13.40
N ILE A 102 -11.08 -22.66 -12.35
CA ILE A 102 -12.48 -22.38 -11.97
C ILE A 102 -12.98 -21.15 -12.72
N THR A 103 -14.13 -21.27 -13.39
CA THR A 103 -14.83 -20.15 -14.02
C THR A 103 -15.92 -19.62 -13.09
N LEU A 104 -15.92 -18.32 -12.83
CA LEU A 104 -16.95 -17.65 -12.03
C LEU A 104 -18.28 -17.55 -12.77
N THR A 105 -19.39 -17.55 -12.03
CA THR A 105 -20.69 -17.18 -12.60
C THR A 105 -20.71 -15.68 -12.96
N PRO A 106 -21.51 -15.26 -13.97
CA PRO A 106 -21.59 -13.85 -14.37
C PRO A 106 -21.96 -12.92 -13.21
N ARG A 107 -22.87 -13.36 -12.32
CA ARG A 107 -23.26 -12.60 -11.13
C ARG A 107 -22.10 -12.38 -10.16
N CYS A 108 -21.33 -13.42 -9.86
CA CYS A 108 -20.16 -13.29 -8.99
C CYS A 108 -19.09 -12.36 -9.58
N SER A 109 -18.87 -12.41 -10.88
CA SER A 109 -17.93 -11.51 -11.56
C SER A 109 -18.38 -10.06 -11.42
N THR A 110 -19.67 -9.76 -11.66
CA THR A 110 -20.18 -8.39 -11.56
C THR A 110 -20.07 -7.84 -10.13
N ILE A 111 -20.44 -8.63 -9.13
CA ILE A 111 -20.34 -8.22 -7.71
C ILE A 111 -18.88 -7.92 -7.35
N ARG A 112 -17.94 -8.78 -7.73
CA ARG A 112 -16.51 -8.54 -7.47
C ARG A 112 -16.00 -7.27 -8.13
N THR A 113 -16.43 -6.97 -9.36
CA THR A 113 -16.07 -5.72 -10.03
C THR A 113 -16.60 -4.51 -9.27
N ILE A 114 -17.88 -4.52 -8.86
CA ILE A 114 -18.49 -3.42 -8.09
C ILE A 114 -17.72 -3.19 -6.79
N VAL A 115 -17.48 -4.25 -6.03
CA VAL A 115 -16.79 -4.18 -4.74
C VAL A 115 -15.33 -3.74 -4.91
N ALA A 116 -14.63 -4.22 -5.95
CA ALA A 116 -13.26 -3.81 -6.24
C ALA A 116 -13.16 -2.33 -6.61
N GLU A 117 -14.10 -1.80 -7.39
CA GLU A 117 -14.13 -0.38 -7.74
C GLU A 117 -14.50 0.51 -6.55
N LEU A 118 -15.41 0.08 -5.66
CA LEU A 118 -15.66 0.77 -4.40
C LEU A 118 -14.40 0.80 -3.51
N ALA A 119 -13.67 -0.31 -3.43
CA ALA A 119 -12.41 -0.37 -2.69
C ALA A 119 -11.34 0.55 -3.31
N ARG A 120 -11.27 0.64 -4.64
CA ARG A 120 -10.38 1.58 -5.35
C ARG A 120 -10.70 3.04 -5.02
N ILE A 121 -11.98 3.42 -5.01
CA ILE A 121 -12.40 4.78 -4.65
C ILE A 121 -12.01 5.09 -3.20
N SER A 122 -12.26 4.16 -2.27
CA SER A 122 -11.87 4.29 -0.86
C SER A 122 -10.35 4.47 -0.68
N ASP A 123 -9.55 3.74 -1.48
CA ASP A 123 -8.09 3.84 -1.49
C ASP A 123 -7.61 5.21 -1.96
N HIS A 124 -8.14 5.70 -3.08
CA HIS A 124 -7.81 7.03 -3.60
C HIS A 124 -8.26 8.17 -2.67
N LEU A 125 -9.41 8.05 -2.00
CA LEU A 125 -9.85 9.05 -1.02
C LEU A 125 -8.85 9.17 0.14
N LEU A 126 -8.37 8.05 0.68
CA LEU A 126 -7.37 8.09 1.75
C LEU A 126 -6.01 8.57 1.24
N SER A 127 -5.55 8.06 0.09
CA SER A 127 -4.26 8.45 -0.48
C SER A 127 -4.20 9.96 -0.75
N ASN A 128 -5.22 10.51 -1.41
CA ASN A 128 -5.27 11.95 -1.70
C ASN A 128 -5.47 12.76 -0.42
N GLY A 129 -6.33 12.29 0.50
CA GLY A 129 -6.56 12.95 1.79
C GLY A 129 -5.27 13.06 2.60
N ALA A 130 -4.50 11.98 2.69
CA ALA A 130 -3.22 11.91 3.40
C ALA A 130 -2.18 12.87 2.80
N VAL A 131 -2.04 12.91 1.46
CA VAL A 131 -1.19 13.89 0.78
C VAL A 131 -1.61 15.32 1.12
N GLY A 132 -2.92 15.60 1.14
CA GLY A 132 -3.44 16.90 1.56
C GLY A 132 -3.06 17.24 3.00
N LEU A 133 -3.16 16.27 3.92
CA LEU A 133 -2.79 16.44 5.32
C LEU A 133 -1.30 16.78 5.48
N ASP A 134 -0.41 16.07 4.77
CA ASP A 134 1.04 16.27 4.84
C ASP A 134 1.48 17.65 4.31
N VAL A 135 0.77 18.20 3.33
CA VAL A 135 1.02 19.55 2.79
C VAL A 135 0.36 20.65 3.66
N GLY A 136 -0.46 20.27 4.65
CA GLY A 136 -1.13 21.18 5.59
C GLY A 136 -2.59 21.50 5.27
N ALA A 137 -3.19 20.90 4.23
CA ALA A 137 -4.59 21.04 3.87
C ALA A 137 -5.51 20.13 4.72
N PHE A 138 -5.61 20.43 6.01
CA PHE A 138 -6.37 19.63 6.98
C PHE A 138 -7.86 19.46 6.62
N THR A 139 -8.51 20.51 6.11
CA THR A 139 -9.94 20.46 5.75
C THR A 139 -10.24 19.47 4.63
N PHE A 140 -9.34 19.32 3.66
CA PHE A 140 -9.50 18.38 2.56
C PHE A 140 -9.51 16.93 3.05
N PHE A 141 -8.61 16.60 3.98
CA PHE A 141 -8.55 15.29 4.64
C PHE A 141 -9.89 14.93 5.31
N LEU A 142 -10.51 15.87 6.04
CA LEU A 142 -11.80 15.63 6.70
C LEU A 142 -12.92 15.34 5.70
N TYR A 143 -12.99 16.06 4.57
CA TYR A 143 -14.00 15.80 3.55
C TYR A 143 -13.78 14.47 2.83
N ALA A 144 -12.52 14.10 2.57
CA ALA A 144 -12.20 12.80 1.99
C ALA A 144 -12.62 11.65 2.91
N PHE A 145 -12.39 11.78 4.23
CA PHE A 145 -12.82 10.80 5.22
C PHE A 145 -14.34 10.69 5.34
N TYR A 146 -15.06 11.80 5.28
CA TYR A 146 -16.52 11.78 5.31
C TYR A 146 -17.10 10.95 4.15
N GLN A 147 -16.59 11.14 2.92
CA GLN A 147 -17.02 10.32 1.77
C GLN A 147 -16.62 8.85 1.92
N ARG A 148 -15.47 8.59 2.54
CA ARG A 148 -14.99 7.24 2.80
C ARG A 148 -15.87 6.48 3.81
N GLU A 149 -16.44 7.17 4.80
CA GLU A 149 -17.39 6.56 5.75
C GLU A 149 -18.66 6.05 5.05
N VAL A 150 -19.17 6.76 4.04
CA VAL A 150 -20.33 6.29 3.26
C VAL A 150 -20.03 4.95 2.57
N ILE A 151 -18.81 4.78 2.06
CA ILE A 151 -18.38 3.51 1.46
C ILE A 151 -18.28 2.42 2.53
N TYR A 152 -17.87 2.76 3.75
CA TYR A 152 -17.84 1.81 4.86
C TYR A 152 -19.19 1.33 5.31
N ASP A 153 -20.22 2.17 5.28
CA ASP A 153 -21.59 1.74 5.60
C ASP A 153 -22.12 0.73 4.57
N ILE A 154 -21.73 0.89 3.29
CA ILE A 154 -22.03 -0.09 2.23
C ILE A 154 -21.32 -1.42 2.54
N PHE A 155 -20.03 -1.37 2.88
CA PHE A 155 -19.25 -2.57 3.23
C PHE A 155 -19.78 -3.28 4.48
N GLU A 156 -20.18 -2.53 5.50
CA GLU A 156 -20.78 -3.06 6.72
C GLU A 156 -22.10 -3.78 6.42
N THR A 157 -22.93 -3.22 5.55
CA THR A 157 -24.17 -3.87 5.11
C THR A 157 -23.88 -5.19 4.37
N LEU A 158 -22.78 -5.24 3.62
CA LEU A 158 -22.42 -6.38 2.76
C LEU A 158 -21.80 -7.56 3.52
N CYS A 159 -20.96 -7.30 4.52
CA CYS A 159 -20.22 -8.36 5.22
C CYS A 159 -20.24 -8.26 6.75
N GLY A 160 -20.94 -7.29 7.33
CA GLY A 160 -21.00 -7.05 8.77
C GLY A 160 -19.71 -6.47 9.37
N ALA A 161 -18.76 -6.04 8.52
CA ALA A 161 -17.48 -5.51 8.95
C ALA A 161 -17.07 -4.29 8.11
N ARG A 162 -16.50 -3.28 8.75
CA ARG A 162 -16.11 -2.01 8.10
C ARG A 162 -14.76 -2.11 7.38
N PHE A 163 -13.77 -2.70 8.05
CA PHE A 163 -12.35 -2.72 7.62
C PHE A 163 -11.81 -4.11 7.27
N THR A 164 -12.15 -5.16 8.01
CA THR A 164 -11.69 -6.52 7.72
C THR A 164 -12.86 -7.35 7.20
N ASN A 165 -13.10 -7.24 5.90
CA ASN A 165 -14.35 -7.66 5.29
C ASN A 165 -14.41 -9.17 5.05
N SER A 166 -13.31 -9.80 4.66
CA SER A 166 -13.23 -11.24 4.36
C SER A 166 -14.46 -11.76 3.58
N TYR A 167 -14.96 -10.98 2.61
CA TYR A 167 -16.26 -11.22 1.97
C TYR A 167 -16.17 -12.18 0.78
N THR A 168 -15.13 -12.05 -0.03
CA THR A 168 -14.90 -12.93 -1.18
C THR A 168 -14.35 -14.29 -0.73
N ARG A 169 -14.61 -15.33 -1.51
CA ARG A 169 -14.12 -16.70 -1.30
C ARG A 169 -13.68 -17.30 -2.63
N VAL A 170 -12.88 -18.35 -2.58
CA VAL A 170 -12.54 -19.12 -3.80
C VAL A 170 -13.85 -19.66 -4.40
N GLY A 171 -14.11 -19.32 -5.67
CA GLY A 171 -15.33 -19.69 -6.38
C GLY A 171 -16.44 -18.63 -6.40
N GLY A 172 -16.24 -17.46 -5.78
CA GLY A 172 -17.17 -16.34 -5.87
C GLY A 172 -17.19 -15.41 -4.67
N VAL A 173 -18.38 -15.24 -4.08
CA VAL A 173 -18.65 -14.38 -2.92
C VAL A 173 -19.33 -15.20 -1.82
N SER A 174 -19.18 -14.81 -0.56
CA SER A 174 -19.76 -15.57 0.57
C SER A 174 -21.28 -15.50 0.61
N HIS A 175 -21.87 -14.32 0.38
CA HIS A 175 -23.30 -14.08 0.43
C HIS A 175 -23.69 -13.05 -0.63
N ASP A 176 -24.94 -13.06 -1.06
CA ASP A 176 -25.52 -12.03 -1.93
C ASP A 176 -26.00 -10.82 -1.10
N PHE A 177 -26.25 -9.69 -1.76
CA PHE A 177 -26.76 -8.46 -1.13
C PHE A 177 -28.25 -8.55 -0.78
#